data_AF-A0A497DVI8-F1
#
_entry.id   AF-A0A497DVI8-F1
#
_cell.length_a   1.000
_cell.length_b   1.000
_cell.length_c   1.000
_cell.angle_alpha   90.00
_cell.angle_beta   90.00
_cell.angle_gamma   90.00
#
_symmetry.space_group_name_H-M   'P 1'
#
loop_
_entity.id
_entity.type
_entity.pdbx_description
1 polymer ?
#
loop_
_entity_poly.entity_id
_entity_poly.type
_entity_poly.pdbx_seq_one_letter_code
_entity_poly.pdbx_strand_id
1 'polypeptide(L)' 'MDFNFDQIIDRRGTYSLKWDFLQEKVGDEEIIPLWVADMDFLSPPSVIEALRKRAAHG' A
#
# COMPACT_ATOMS: atom_id res chain seq x y z
N MET A 1 20.47 -3.91 7.83
CA MET A 1 19.72 -3.31 6.70
C MET A 1 18.39 -3.02 7.31
N ASP A 2 18.19 -1.76 7.68
CA ASP A 2 17.20 -1.43 8.68
C ASP A 2 15.95 -0.95 7.95
N PHE A 3 14.85 -1.67 8.16
CA PHE A 3 13.55 -1.33 7.61
C PHE A 3 12.80 -0.51 8.65
N ASN A 4 12.31 0.67 8.25
CA ASN A 4 11.46 1.48 9.11
C ASN A 4 9.99 1.06 8.95
N PHE A 5 9.55 0.08 9.72
CA PHE A 5 8.15 -0.35 9.74
C PHE A 5 7.23 0.58 10.55
N ASP A 6 7.80 1.48 11.36
CA ASP A 6 7.03 2.50 12.11
C ASP A 6 6.64 3.69 11.22
N GLN A 7 7.17 3.77 10.00
CA GLN A 7 6.78 4.79 9.04
C GLN A 7 5.32 4.59 8.61
N ILE A 8 4.47 5.56 8.93
CA ILE A 8 3.11 5.61 8.42
C ILE A 8 3.11 6.02 6.94
N ILE A 9 2.46 5.21 6.11
CA ILE A 9 2.26 5.45 4.68
C ILE A 9 0.76 5.68 4.44
N ASP A 10 0.39 6.86 3.96
CA ASP A 10 -0.98 7.10 3.51
C ASP A 10 -1.22 6.36 2.19
N ARG A 11 -2.22 5.47 2.20
CA ARG A 11 -2.61 4.62 1.07
C ARG A 11 -3.96 5.01 0.46
N ARG A 12 -4.53 6.15 0.88
CA ARG A 12 -5.74 6.70 0.26
C ARG A 12 -5.41 7.28 -1.11
N GLY A 13 -6.30 7.06 -2.08
CA GLY A 13 -6.15 7.50 -3.46
C GLY A 13 -5.05 6.74 -4.24
N THR A 14 -4.59 5.59 -3.74
CA THR A 14 -3.54 4.79 -4.40
C THR A 14 -4.09 3.57 -5.13
N TYR A 15 -5.40 3.51 -5.39
CA TYR A 15 -6.12 2.32 -5.87
C TYR A 15 -5.99 1.12 -4.91
N SER A 16 -5.98 1.36 -3.60
CA SER A 16 -5.93 0.32 -2.59
C SER A 16 -7.32 -0.24 -2.31
N LEU A 17 -7.55 -1.54 -2.56
CA LEU A 17 -8.81 -2.20 -2.17
C LEU A 17 -9.11 -2.05 -0.67
N LYS A 18 -8.06 -2.03 0.15
CA LYS A 18 -8.16 -1.93 1.61
C LYS A 18 -8.66 -0.56 2.07
N TRP A 19 -8.19 0.52 1.44
CA TRP A 19 -8.42 1.90 1.89
C TRP A 19 -9.43 2.67 1.04
N ASP A 20 -9.45 2.47 -0.28
CA ASP A 20 -10.25 3.29 -1.21
C ASP A 20 -11.68 2.74 -1.45
N PHE A 21 -11.95 1.51 -1.02
CA PHE A 21 -13.24 0.83 -1.27
C PHE A 21 -14.02 0.56 0.02
N LEU A 22 -13.72 1.32 1.08
CA LEU A 22 -14.36 1.17 2.39
C LEU A 22 -15.89 1.31 2.29
N GLN A 23 -16.40 2.39 1.68
CA GLN A 23 -17.85 2.57 1.52
C GLN A 23 -18.52 1.39 0.80
N GLU A 24 -17.88 0.86 -0.26
CA GLU A 24 -18.44 -0.25 -1.03
C GLU A 24 -18.41 -1.59 -0.26
N LYS A 25 -17.34 -1.85 0.51
CA LYS A 25 -17.11 -3.14 1.15
C LYS A 25 -17.68 -3.25 2.56
N VAL A 26 -17.70 -2.13 3.30
CA VAL A 26 -18.09 -2.11 4.72
C VAL A 26 -19.16 -1.07 5.04
N GLY A 27 -19.48 -0.15 4.12
CA GLY A 27 -20.56 0.84 4.28
C GLY A 27 -20.19 2.09 5.08
N ASP A 28 -18.91 2.27 5.44
CA ASP A 28 -18.41 3.38 6.24
C ASP A 28 -16.96 3.73 5.84
N GLU A 29 -16.72 4.97 5.44
CA GLU A 29 -15.41 5.49 5.00
C GLU A 29 -14.46 5.84 6.15
N GLU A 30 -14.97 5.96 7.38
CA GLU A 30 -14.20 6.45 8.53
C GLU A 30 -13.61 5.31 9.38
N ILE A 31 -13.79 4.05 8.98
CA ILE A 31 -13.23 2.92 9.71
C ILE A 31 -11.73 2.75 9.47
N ILE A 32 -11.06 2.09 10.43
CA ILE A 32 -9.67 1.63 10.25
C ILE A 32 -9.71 0.22 9.63
N PRO A 33 -9.29 0.04 8.36
CA PRO A 33 -9.34 -1.26 7.70
C PRO A 33 -8.23 -2.20 8.20
N LEU A 34 -8.63 -3.33 8.78
CA LEU A 34 -7.72 -4.41 9.25
C LEU A 34 -8.06 -5.79 8.64
N TRP A 35 -8.75 -5.80 7.48
CA TRP A 35 -9.43 -6.99 6.98
C TRP A 35 -8.79 -7.63 5.73
N VAL A 36 -8.25 -6.84 4.80
CA VAL A 36 -7.53 -7.37 3.62
C VAL A 36 -6.16 -7.87 4.04
N ALA A 37 -5.77 -9.06 3.56
CA ALA A 37 -4.44 -9.64 3.78
C ALA A 37 -3.36 -9.00 2.86
N ASP A 38 -3.24 -7.67 2.90
CA ASP A 38 -2.10 -6.90 2.38
C ASP A 38 -1.44 -6.10 3.52
N MET A 39 -0.37 -5.36 3.21
CA MET A 39 0.40 -4.62 4.22
C MET A 39 0.37 -3.11 3.96
N ASP A 40 0.45 -2.32 5.03
CA ASP A 40 0.61 -0.86 4.95
C ASP A 40 2.09 -0.43 5.01
N PHE A 41 3.00 -1.31 4.55
CA PHE A 41 4.43 -1.05 4.44
C PHE A 41 4.83 -0.84 2.99
N LEU A 42 5.94 -0.13 2.79
CA LEU A 42 6.60 -0.08 1.50
C LEU A 42 7.15 -1.46 1.11
N SER A 43 7.11 -1.77 -0.19
CA SER A 43 7.84 -2.93 -0.71
C SER A 43 9.35 -2.77 -0.45
N PRO A 44 10.10 -3.87 -0.29
CA PRO A 44 11.53 -3.81 -0.06
C PRO A 44 12.27 -3.01 -1.17
N PRO A 45 13.36 -2.28 -0.84
CA PRO A 45 14.11 -1.49 -1.82
C PRO A 45 14.56 -2.29 -3.05
N SER A 46 14.89 -3.57 -2.87
CA SER A 46 15.28 -4.47 -3.96
C SER A 46 14.15 -4.68 -4.98
N VAL A 47 12.90 -4.77 -4.52
CA VAL A 47 11.71 -4.93 -5.39
C VAL A 47 11.45 -3.62 -6.13
N ILE A 48 11.46 -2.49 -5.42
CA ILE A 48 11.23 -1.17 -6.00
C ILE A 48 12.26 -0.89 -7.11
N GLU A 49 13.54 -1.18 -6.84
CA GLU A 49 14.61 -0.93 -7.82
C GLU A 49 14.50 -1.83 -9.05
N ALA A 50 14.13 -3.10 -8.88
CA ALA A 50 13.88 -4.00 -10.01
C ALA A 50 12.73 -3.49 -10.90
N LEU A 51 11.63 -3.03 -10.31
CA LEU A 51 10.49 -2.48 -11.04
C LEU A 51 10.87 -1.18 -11.77
N ARG A 52 11.61 -0.27 -11.12
CA ARG A 52 12.10 0.97 -11.74
C ARG A 52 12.97 0.69 -12.96
N LYS A 53 13.94 -0.23 -12.85
CA LYS A 53 14.81 -0.62 -13.97
C LYS A 53 14.01 -1.16 -15.15
N ARG A 54 13.01 -2.01 -14.90
CA ARG A 54 12.15 -2.56 -15.95
C ARG A 54 11.31 -1.49 -16.62
N ALA A 55 10.71 -0.58 -15.86
CA ALA A 55 9.92 0.52 -16.41
C ALA A 55 10.76 1.48 -17.26
N ALA A 56 12.00 1.76 -16.85
CA ALA A 56 12.91 2.64 -17.58
C ALA A 56 13.39 2.08 -18.93
N HIS A 57 13.30 0.77 -19.13
CA HIS A 57 13.68 0.14 -20.41
C HIS A 57 12.68 0.43 -21.55
N GLY A 58 11.42 0.76 -21.22
CA GLY A 58 10.29 0.71 -22.16
C GLY A 58 9.65 -0.67 -22.23
#